data_AF-A0A1E4IET2-F1
#
_entry.id   AF-A0A1E4IET2-F1
#
_cell.length_a   1.000
_cell.length_b   1.000
_cell.length_c   1.000
_cell.angle_alpha   90.00
_cell.angle_beta   90.00
_cell.angle_gamma   90.00
#
_symmetry.space_group_name_H-M   'P 1'
#
loop_
_entity.id
_entity.type
_entity.pdbx_description
1 polymer ?
#
loop_
_entity_poly.entity_id
_entity_poly.type
_entity_poly.pdbx_seq_one_letter_code
_entity_poly.pdbx_strand_id
1 'polypeptide(L)'
;MSATQAILSLVLATMVFSVALDLRVADFRAVARTPRAVIAGLVPQFLLLPLATWGATLVLDLPPNIEAAAILVAACPGGALSNVVTHLGRGNTALSVSISAAASVLAIVLTPLNFTWMVSTNPATAGWLRQLSIDASDIWISLVVLLALPMILGMACAQRFPQATARIRKPLARASVGALLLFIAAGLVRDRHLLTAALLPQLGLVAGQNALGLALGWLGASAFGARGRDRRAITIEGGMQNSGLALGIIAVQFNADLGMVIIASLWGIWHIVSGLTLVALWRRLDARADA
;
A
#
# COMPACT_ATOMS: atom_id res chain seq x y z
N MET A 1 23.42 -10.20 -7.71
CA MET A 1 22.63 -8.96 -7.82
C MET A 1 23.31 -8.03 -8.82
N SER A 2 22.58 -7.46 -9.77
CA SER A 2 23.12 -6.43 -10.66
C SER A 2 23.28 -5.09 -9.93
N ALA A 3 24.09 -4.17 -10.47
CA ALA A 3 24.25 -2.83 -9.90
C ALA A 3 22.89 -2.09 -9.80
N THR A 4 22.04 -2.25 -10.80
CA THR A 4 20.67 -1.70 -10.82
C THR A 4 19.82 -2.27 -9.68
N GLN A 5 19.85 -3.59 -9.46
CA GLN A 5 19.10 -4.23 -8.37
C GLN A 5 19.57 -3.77 -6.98
N ALA A 6 20.88 -3.57 -6.81
CA ALA A 6 21.42 -3.03 -5.56
C ALA A 6 20.92 -1.60 -5.30
N ILE A 7 20.90 -0.74 -6.34
CA ILE A 7 20.36 0.62 -6.24
C ILE A 7 18.87 0.61 -5.88
N LEU A 8 18.06 -0.22 -6.54
CA LEU A 8 16.63 -0.33 -6.25
C LEU A 8 16.37 -0.85 -4.84
N SER A 9 17.15 -1.83 -4.39
CA SER A 9 17.08 -2.35 -3.02
C SER A 9 17.39 -1.25 -2.00
N LEU A 10 18.41 -0.43 -2.27
CA LEU A 10 18.74 0.71 -1.41
C LEU A 10 17.64 1.78 -1.42
N VAL A 11 17.06 2.09 -2.58
CA VAL A 11 15.94 3.05 -2.70
C VAL A 11 14.74 2.58 -1.89
N LEU A 12 14.33 1.32 -2.03
CA LEU A 12 13.23 0.75 -1.26
C LEU A 12 13.56 0.69 0.24
N ALA A 13 14.73 0.22 0.62
CA ALA A 13 15.16 0.19 2.03
C ALA A 13 15.12 1.60 2.64
N THR A 14 15.59 2.60 1.90
CA THR A 14 15.56 4.01 2.32
C THR A 14 14.12 4.54 2.42
N MET A 15 13.22 4.12 1.53
CA MET A 15 11.79 4.46 1.60
C MET A 15 11.15 3.87 2.87
N VAL A 16 11.33 2.57 3.14
CA VAL A 16 10.79 1.91 4.35
C VAL A 16 11.40 2.51 5.61
N PHE A 17 12.70 2.76 5.60
CA PHE A 17 13.41 3.44 6.69
C PHE A 17 12.82 4.84 6.94
N SER A 18 12.55 5.61 5.88
CA SER A 18 11.94 6.94 6.00
C SER A 18 10.54 6.91 6.61
N VAL A 19 9.74 5.89 6.29
CA VAL A 19 8.43 5.67 6.94
C VAL A 19 8.63 5.37 8.42
N ALA A 20 9.59 4.49 8.75
CA ALA A 20 9.92 4.12 10.11
C ALA A 20 10.40 5.32 10.97
N LEU A 21 11.09 6.29 10.36
CA LEU A 21 11.50 7.52 11.03
C LEU A 21 10.33 8.41 11.47
N ASP A 22 9.15 8.26 10.86
CA ASP A 22 7.96 9.06 11.19
C ASP A 22 7.09 8.41 12.28
N LEU A 23 7.31 7.13 12.59
CA LEU A 23 6.59 6.40 13.63
C LEU A 23 6.97 6.89 15.04
N ARG A 24 5.98 7.26 15.84
CA ARG A 24 6.19 7.73 17.22
C ARG A 24 5.58 6.78 18.22
N VAL A 25 6.21 6.69 19.40
CA VAL A 25 5.66 5.94 20.55
C VAL A 25 4.24 6.41 20.91
N ALA A 26 3.93 7.70 20.69
CA ALA A 26 2.61 8.27 20.92
C ALA A 26 1.53 7.65 20.03
N ASP A 27 1.86 7.24 18.80
CA ASP A 27 0.91 6.66 17.86
C ASP A 27 0.44 5.28 18.37
N PHE A 28 1.36 4.48 18.90
CA PHE A 28 1.03 3.19 19.52
C PHE A 28 0.21 3.34 20.82
N ARG A 29 0.44 4.40 21.60
CA ARG A 29 -0.40 4.73 22.76
C ARG A 29 -1.82 5.11 22.33
N ALA A 30 -1.99 5.80 21.20
CA ALA A 30 -3.30 6.14 20.65
C ALA A 30 -4.06 4.89 20.19
N VAL A 31 -3.36 3.92 19.59
CA VAL A 31 -3.92 2.60 19.24
C VAL A 31 -4.47 1.90 20.48
N ALA A 32 -3.70 1.85 21.57
CA ALA A 32 -4.14 1.21 22.81
C ALA A 32 -5.38 1.88 23.45
N ARG A 33 -5.59 3.18 23.20
CA ARG A 33 -6.77 3.92 23.69
C ARG A 33 -8.02 3.72 22.84
N THR A 34 -7.87 3.39 21.56
CA THR A 34 -8.99 3.24 20.61
C THR A 34 -8.93 1.94 19.80
N PRO A 35 -8.72 0.77 20.44
CA PRO A 35 -8.38 -0.47 19.75
C PRO A 35 -9.48 -0.94 18.79
N ARG A 36 -10.75 -0.75 19.14
CA ARG A 36 -11.89 -1.13 18.29
C ARG A 36 -11.88 -0.41 16.94
N ALA A 37 -11.62 0.91 16.96
CA ALA A 37 -11.60 1.71 15.73
C ALA A 37 -10.36 1.40 14.86
N VAL A 38 -9.22 1.10 15.49
CA VAL A 38 -8.01 0.68 14.77
C VAL A 38 -8.21 -0.69 14.12
N ILE A 39 -8.74 -1.66 14.86
CA ILE A 39 -9.07 -2.99 14.32
C ILE A 39 -10.06 -2.88 13.14
N ALA A 40 -11.04 -1.98 13.24
CA ALA A 40 -12.00 -1.72 12.16
C ALA A 40 -11.35 -1.23 10.86
N GLY A 41 -10.16 -0.60 10.92
CA GLY A 41 -9.34 -0.27 9.76
C GLY A 41 -8.42 -1.39 9.32
N LEU A 42 -7.76 -2.08 10.26
CA LEU A 42 -6.80 -3.14 9.95
C LEU A 42 -7.45 -4.38 9.33
N VAL A 43 -8.66 -4.74 9.73
CA VAL A 43 -9.37 -5.93 9.21
C VAL A 43 -9.69 -5.77 7.71
N PRO A 44 -10.33 -4.69 7.24
CA PRO A 44 -10.49 -4.45 5.81
C PRO A 44 -9.17 -4.45 5.05
N GLN A 45 -8.12 -3.87 5.63
CA GLN A 45 -6.86 -3.64 4.95
C GLN A 45 -6.00 -4.91 4.77
N PHE A 46 -5.88 -5.74 5.80
CA PHE A 46 -5.03 -6.94 5.75
C PHE A 46 -5.77 -8.26 5.61
N LEU A 47 -7.09 -8.28 5.77
CA LEU A 47 -7.88 -9.51 5.63
C LEU A 47 -8.86 -9.39 4.47
N LEU A 48 -9.80 -8.45 4.53
CA LEU A 48 -10.92 -8.44 3.59
C LEU A 48 -10.47 -8.08 2.17
N LEU A 49 -9.71 -6.99 1.98
CA LEU A 49 -9.28 -6.57 0.66
C LEU A 49 -8.31 -7.58 0.01
N PRO A 50 -7.25 -8.06 0.69
CA PRO A 50 -6.38 -9.10 0.13
C PRO A 50 -7.16 -10.36 -0.31
N LEU A 51 -8.06 -10.86 0.54
CA LEU A 51 -8.88 -12.04 0.21
C LEU A 51 -9.85 -11.76 -0.94
N ALA A 52 -10.47 -10.59 -0.98
CA ALA A 52 -11.39 -10.23 -2.05
C ALA A 52 -10.65 -10.04 -3.38
N THR A 53 -9.45 -9.47 -3.36
CA THR A 53 -8.57 -9.36 -4.52
C THR A 53 -8.14 -10.73 -5.01
N TRP A 54 -7.68 -11.62 -4.12
CA TRP A 54 -7.34 -13.00 -4.47
C TRP A 54 -8.54 -13.77 -5.02
N GLY A 55 -9.72 -13.64 -4.41
CA GLY A 55 -10.96 -14.23 -4.93
C GLY A 55 -11.31 -13.70 -6.33
N ALA A 56 -11.09 -12.42 -6.59
CA ALA A 56 -11.28 -11.84 -7.91
C ALA A 56 -10.30 -12.43 -8.94
N THR A 57 -9.02 -12.65 -8.59
CA THR A 57 -8.06 -13.27 -9.51
C THR A 57 -8.35 -14.74 -9.81
N LEU A 58 -9.15 -15.44 -9.01
CA LEU A 58 -9.58 -16.80 -9.33
C LEU A 58 -10.71 -16.88 -10.35
N VAL A 59 -11.46 -15.78 -10.53
CA VAL A 59 -12.64 -15.73 -11.41
C VAL A 59 -12.35 -14.95 -12.69
N LEU A 60 -11.42 -13.99 -12.62
CA LEU A 60 -10.99 -13.20 -13.76
C LEU A 60 -9.84 -13.91 -14.48
N ASP A 61 -9.96 -14.07 -15.79
CA ASP A 61 -8.89 -14.61 -16.65
C ASP A 61 -7.82 -13.53 -16.88
N LEU A 62 -6.86 -13.43 -15.96
CA LEU A 62 -5.82 -12.42 -15.96
C LEU A 62 -4.43 -13.05 -16.17
N PRO A 63 -3.48 -12.32 -16.77
CA PRO A 63 -2.10 -12.78 -16.81
C PRO A 63 -1.54 -12.93 -15.37
N PRO A 64 -0.71 -13.96 -15.09
CA PRO A 64 -0.22 -14.23 -13.74
C PRO A 64 0.51 -13.06 -13.07
N ASN A 65 1.29 -12.29 -13.82
CA ASN A 65 1.97 -11.11 -13.28
C ASN A 65 0.99 -10.00 -12.89
N ILE A 66 -0.12 -9.82 -13.61
CA ILE A 66 -1.19 -8.87 -13.28
C ILE A 66 -1.90 -9.29 -12.00
N GLU A 67 -2.19 -10.59 -11.84
CA GLU A 67 -2.78 -11.13 -10.61
C GLU A 67 -1.86 -10.93 -9.41
N ALA A 68 -0.57 -11.30 -9.54
CA ALA A 68 0.42 -11.12 -8.49
C ALA A 68 0.53 -9.63 -8.09
N ALA A 69 0.50 -8.71 -9.05
CA ALA A 69 0.55 -7.28 -8.75
C ALA A 69 -0.69 -6.79 -8.01
N ALA A 70 -1.89 -7.20 -8.43
CA ALA A 70 -3.12 -6.85 -7.74
C ALA A 70 -3.10 -7.34 -6.29
N ILE A 71 -2.72 -8.61 -6.08
CA ILE A 71 -2.58 -9.22 -4.75
C ILE A 71 -1.55 -8.44 -3.90
N LEU A 72 -0.38 -8.13 -4.48
CA LEU A 72 0.68 -7.42 -3.76
C LEU A 72 0.24 -6.02 -3.31
N VAL A 73 -0.41 -5.25 -4.20
CA VAL A 73 -0.90 -3.91 -3.87
C VAL A 73 -1.99 -3.99 -2.81
N ALA A 74 -2.91 -4.95 -2.92
CA ALA A 74 -3.95 -5.18 -1.93
C ALA A 74 -3.39 -5.58 -0.55
N ALA A 75 -2.30 -6.35 -0.51
CA ALA A 75 -1.62 -6.78 0.71
C ALA A 75 -0.75 -5.69 1.35
N CYS A 76 -0.43 -4.62 0.63
CA CYS A 76 0.34 -3.50 1.19
C CYS A 76 -0.49 -2.75 2.26
N PRO A 77 0.17 -2.15 3.26
CA PRO A 77 -0.53 -1.26 4.18
C PRO A 77 -0.99 0.02 3.49
N GLY A 78 -1.87 0.78 4.15
CA GLY A 78 -2.09 2.20 3.90
C GLY A 78 -0.79 3.02 4.02
N GLY A 79 -0.83 4.27 3.57
CA GLY A 79 0.35 5.12 3.53
C GLY A 79 0.05 6.58 3.83
N ALA A 80 1.08 7.41 4.05
CA ALA A 80 0.93 8.80 4.51
C ALA A 80 -0.05 9.68 3.70
N LEU A 81 -0.30 9.33 2.44
CA LEU A 81 -1.28 10.02 1.61
C LEU A 81 -2.74 9.81 2.08
N SER A 82 -3.08 8.64 2.64
CA SER A 82 -4.41 8.38 3.23
C SER A 82 -4.68 9.34 4.40
N ASN A 83 -3.66 9.65 5.21
CA ASN A 83 -3.76 10.64 6.30
C ASN A 83 -4.13 12.04 5.78
N VAL A 84 -3.50 12.45 4.67
CA VAL A 84 -3.76 13.75 4.03
C VAL A 84 -5.18 13.78 3.45
N VAL A 85 -5.58 12.73 2.71
CA VAL A 85 -6.92 12.64 2.13
C VAL A 85 -8.00 12.59 3.22
N THR A 86 -7.77 11.84 4.30
CA THR A 86 -8.65 11.81 5.47
C THR A 86 -8.80 13.21 6.08
N HIS A 87 -7.70 13.95 6.24
CA HIS A 87 -7.73 15.32 6.74
C HIS A 87 -8.56 16.24 5.85
N LEU A 88 -8.31 16.23 4.54
CA LEU A 88 -9.05 17.02 3.56
C LEU A 88 -10.55 16.69 3.53
N GLY A 89 -10.90 15.42 3.76
CA GLY A 89 -12.28 14.92 3.85
C GLY A 89 -12.97 15.19 5.19
N ARG A 90 -12.36 15.98 6.08
CA ARG A 90 -12.83 16.24 7.46
C ARG A 90 -12.99 14.96 8.30
N GLY A 91 -12.28 13.89 7.96
CA GLY A 91 -12.24 12.64 8.75
C GLY A 91 -11.43 12.78 10.03
N ASN A 92 -11.35 11.68 10.81
CA ASN A 92 -10.52 11.62 12.00
C ASN A 92 -9.06 11.32 11.61
N THR A 93 -8.26 12.38 11.44
CA THR A 93 -6.85 12.26 11.07
C THR A 93 -6.03 11.51 12.11
N ALA A 94 -6.32 11.67 13.41
CA ALA A 94 -5.59 10.96 14.46
C ALA A 94 -5.82 9.44 14.39
N LEU A 95 -7.04 9.03 14.08
CA LEU A 95 -7.37 7.62 13.86
C LEU A 95 -6.66 7.07 12.61
N SER A 96 -6.71 7.78 11.49
CA SER A 96 -6.03 7.39 10.24
C SER A 96 -4.51 7.23 10.45
N VAL A 97 -3.87 8.17 11.14
CA VAL A 97 -2.44 8.06 11.53
C VAL A 97 -2.20 6.83 12.42
N SER A 98 -3.10 6.55 13.37
CA SER A 98 -2.97 5.38 14.26
C SER A 98 -3.12 4.05 13.51
N ILE A 99 -4.07 3.96 12.57
CA ILE A 99 -4.25 2.79 11.70
C ILE A 99 -3.02 2.59 10.83
N SER A 100 -2.58 3.64 10.13
CA SER A 100 -1.39 3.61 9.27
C SER A 100 -0.10 3.25 10.04
N ALA A 101 0.08 3.75 11.27
CA ALA A 101 1.23 3.40 12.10
C ALA A 101 1.20 1.93 12.53
N ALA A 102 0.06 1.44 13.03
CA ALA A 102 -0.11 0.03 13.38
C ALA A 102 0.09 -0.87 12.14
N ALA A 103 -0.48 -0.47 11.01
CA ALA A 103 -0.38 -1.19 9.76
C ALA A 103 1.05 -1.26 9.24
N SER A 104 1.83 -0.18 9.37
CA SER A 104 3.23 -0.16 8.92
C SER A 104 4.09 -1.19 9.65
N VAL A 105 3.85 -1.39 10.95
CA VAL A 105 4.56 -2.42 11.73
C VAL A 105 4.04 -3.81 11.39
N LEU A 106 2.72 -3.99 11.34
CA LEU A 106 2.10 -5.28 11.01
C LEU A 106 2.45 -5.75 9.60
N ALA A 107 2.64 -4.82 8.65
CA ALA A 107 3.03 -5.10 7.27
C ALA A 107 4.34 -5.88 7.15
N ILE A 108 5.25 -5.79 8.13
CA ILE A 108 6.49 -6.59 8.15
C ILE A 108 6.17 -8.09 8.04
N VAL A 109 5.07 -8.54 8.64
CA VAL A 109 4.67 -9.95 8.66
C VAL A 109 3.46 -10.19 7.75
N LEU A 110 2.43 -9.34 7.85
CA LEU A 110 1.17 -9.55 7.14
C LEU A 110 1.29 -9.37 5.63
N THR A 111 2.10 -8.42 5.15
CA THR A 111 2.28 -8.22 3.71
C THR A 111 2.98 -9.43 3.07
N PRO A 112 4.15 -9.90 3.56
CA PRO A 112 4.79 -11.11 3.03
C PRO A 112 3.90 -12.34 3.17
N LEU A 113 3.22 -12.51 4.31
CA LEU A 113 2.36 -13.67 4.57
C LEU A 113 1.19 -13.72 3.57
N ASN A 114 0.42 -12.64 3.47
CA ASN A 114 -0.72 -12.56 2.55
C ASN A 114 -0.27 -12.76 1.12
N PHE A 115 0.74 -11.99 0.68
CA PHE A 115 1.22 -12.05 -0.69
C PHE A 115 1.69 -13.46 -1.05
N THR A 116 2.59 -14.05 -0.25
CA THR A 116 3.17 -15.37 -0.51
C THR A 116 2.11 -16.47 -0.51
N TRP A 117 1.22 -16.48 0.48
CA TRP A 117 0.14 -17.47 0.55
C TRP A 117 -0.80 -17.36 -0.66
N MET A 118 -1.16 -16.14 -1.05
CA MET A 118 -2.10 -15.90 -2.17
C MET A 118 -1.50 -16.29 -3.52
N VAL A 119 -0.24 -15.93 -3.80
CA VAL A 119 0.41 -16.29 -5.08
C VAL A 119 0.83 -17.76 -5.17
N SER A 120 0.99 -18.44 -4.05
CA SER A 120 1.29 -19.89 -4.04
C SER A 120 0.03 -20.75 -4.15
N THR A 121 -1.14 -20.24 -3.73
CA THR A 121 -2.41 -20.96 -3.77
C THR A 121 -3.26 -20.63 -4.99
N ASN A 122 -3.01 -19.50 -5.65
CA ASN A 122 -3.66 -19.17 -6.92
C ASN A 122 -3.01 -20.00 -8.07
N PRO A 123 -3.80 -20.72 -8.89
CA PRO A 123 -3.24 -21.64 -9.90
C PRO A 123 -2.37 -20.98 -10.97
N ALA A 124 -2.77 -19.80 -11.46
CA ALA A 124 -2.08 -19.07 -12.53
C ALA A 124 -0.72 -18.55 -12.03
N THR A 125 -0.72 -17.89 -10.89
CA THR A 125 0.50 -17.37 -10.24
C THR A 125 1.42 -18.48 -9.74
N ALA A 126 0.88 -19.56 -9.16
CA ALA A 126 1.70 -20.70 -8.72
C ALA A 126 2.34 -21.45 -9.91
N GLY A 127 1.66 -21.51 -11.06
CA GLY A 127 2.26 -22.01 -12.30
C GLY A 127 3.39 -21.10 -12.80
N TRP A 128 3.17 -19.79 -12.78
CA TRP A 128 4.14 -18.78 -13.17
C TRP A 128 5.39 -18.77 -12.27
N LEU A 129 5.24 -18.87 -10.95
CA LEU A 129 6.37 -18.97 -10.02
C LEU A 129 7.25 -20.20 -10.29
N ARG A 130 6.64 -21.35 -10.62
CA ARG A 130 7.37 -22.56 -11.02
C ARG A 130 8.15 -22.37 -12.31
N GLN A 131 7.58 -21.68 -13.30
CA GLN A 131 8.29 -21.36 -14.55
C GLN A 131 9.49 -20.44 -14.32
N LEU A 132 9.37 -19.52 -13.35
CA LEU A 132 10.46 -18.62 -12.95
C LEU A 132 11.46 -19.28 -11.98
N SER A 133 11.24 -20.53 -11.56
CA SER A 133 12.04 -21.21 -10.53
C SER A 133 12.13 -20.39 -9.22
N ILE A 134 11.03 -19.77 -8.82
CA ILE A 134 10.93 -18.97 -7.59
C ILE A 134 10.15 -19.75 -6.54
N ASP A 135 10.79 -20.04 -5.42
CA ASP A 135 10.13 -20.67 -4.28
C ASP A 135 9.36 -19.64 -3.42
N ALA A 136 8.15 -20.01 -3.01
CA ALA A 136 7.30 -19.16 -2.20
C ALA A 136 7.94 -18.83 -0.83
N SER A 137 8.65 -19.79 -0.22
CA SER A 137 9.40 -19.57 1.02
C SER A 137 10.44 -18.46 0.88
N ASP A 138 11.11 -18.39 -0.27
CA ASP A 138 12.15 -17.40 -0.53
C ASP A 138 11.55 -16.01 -0.71
N ILE A 139 10.38 -15.91 -1.35
CA ILE A 139 9.60 -14.66 -1.39
C ILE A 139 9.28 -14.20 0.03
N TRP A 140 8.76 -15.08 0.89
CA TRP A 140 8.40 -14.71 2.25
C TRP A 140 9.61 -14.21 3.05
N ILE A 141 10.71 -14.97 3.08
CA ILE A 141 11.92 -14.59 3.81
C ILE A 141 12.47 -13.27 3.25
N SER A 142 12.58 -13.16 1.93
CA SER A 142 13.11 -11.96 1.25
C SER A 142 12.30 -10.73 1.63
N LEU A 143 10.97 -10.78 1.53
CA LEU A 143 10.12 -9.63 1.86
C LEU A 143 10.14 -9.30 3.36
N VAL A 144 10.16 -10.30 4.24
CA VAL A 144 10.31 -10.06 5.69
C VAL A 144 11.61 -9.33 5.96
N VAL A 145 12.75 -9.77 5.41
CA VAL A 145 14.05 -9.10 5.60
C VAL A 145 14.04 -7.69 5.01
N LEU A 146 13.52 -7.55 3.78
CA LEU A 146 13.45 -6.30 3.03
C LEU A 146 12.61 -5.23 3.74
N LEU A 147 11.59 -5.62 4.49
CA LEU A 147 10.73 -4.72 5.26
C LEU A 147 11.21 -4.55 6.71
N ALA A 148 11.55 -5.64 7.40
CA ALA A 148 11.90 -5.63 8.82
C ALA A 148 13.19 -4.87 9.09
N LEU A 149 14.24 -5.12 8.30
CA LEU A 149 15.56 -4.54 8.54
C LEU A 149 15.53 -3.00 8.51
N PRO A 150 15.06 -2.33 7.44
CA PRO A 150 14.98 -0.88 7.42
C PRO A 150 13.97 -0.33 8.43
N MET A 151 12.88 -1.06 8.73
CA MET A 151 11.90 -0.62 9.73
C MET A 151 12.49 -0.59 11.15
N ILE A 152 13.15 -1.67 11.57
CA ILE A 152 13.79 -1.78 12.89
C ILE A 152 14.88 -0.71 13.02
N LEU A 153 15.74 -0.57 12.00
CA LEU A 153 16.81 0.42 12.00
C LEU A 153 16.25 1.85 12.07
N GLY A 154 15.20 2.15 11.30
CA GLY A 154 14.58 3.47 11.30
C GLY A 154 13.95 3.82 12.65
N MET A 155 13.19 2.90 13.24
CA MET A 155 12.62 3.09 14.58
C MET A 155 13.71 3.28 15.64
N ALA A 156 14.78 2.48 15.60
CA ALA A 156 15.92 2.62 16.52
C ALA A 156 16.63 3.97 16.36
N CYS A 157 16.85 4.43 15.13
CA CYS A 157 17.42 5.75 14.84
C CYS A 157 16.50 6.89 15.31
N ALA A 158 15.19 6.79 15.10
CA ALA A 158 14.22 7.79 15.54
C ALA A 158 14.21 7.93 17.07
N GLN A 159 14.33 6.82 17.79
CA GLN A 159 14.42 6.82 19.25
C GLN A 159 15.75 7.38 19.77
N ARG A 160 16.88 6.99 19.16
CA ARG A 160 18.22 7.35 19.65
C ARG A 160 18.67 8.76 19.22
N PHE A 161 18.22 9.23 18.06
CA PHE A 161 18.63 10.51 17.45
C PHE A 161 17.44 11.34 16.96
N PRO A 162 16.50 11.73 17.83
CA PRO A 162 15.24 12.36 17.44
C PRO A 162 15.42 13.71 16.71
N GLN A 163 16.43 14.50 17.09
CA GLN A 163 16.69 15.79 16.44
C GLN A 163 17.24 15.64 15.02
N ALA A 164 18.14 14.68 14.80
CA ALA A 164 18.71 14.41 13.49
C ALA A 164 17.66 13.82 12.54
N THR A 165 16.92 12.81 13.02
CA THR A 165 15.85 12.15 12.25
C THR A 165 14.73 13.11 11.85
N ALA A 166 14.35 14.05 12.73
CA ALA A 166 13.37 15.08 12.40
C ALA A 166 13.80 15.97 11.21
N ARG A 167 15.11 16.23 11.05
CA ARG A 167 15.66 17.02 9.94
C ARG A 167 15.73 16.23 8.64
N ILE A 168 16.15 14.96 8.69
CA ILE A 168 16.38 14.15 7.48
C ILE A 168 15.14 13.45 6.95
N ARG A 169 14.11 13.16 7.77
CA ARG A 169 12.97 12.32 7.36
C ARG A 169 12.28 12.80 6.08
N LYS A 170 12.00 14.10 5.95
CA LYS A 170 11.27 14.66 4.80
C LYS A 170 12.14 14.68 3.53
N PRO A 171 13.39 15.19 3.57
CA PRO A 171 14.30 15.05 2.44
C PRO A 171 14.47 13.60 1.99
N LEU A 172 14.67 12.69 2.94
CA LEU A 172 14.92 11.28 2.66
C LEU A 172 13.72 10.62 1.98
N ALA A 173 12.51 10.80 2.54
CA ALA A 173 11.28 10.27 1.94
C ALA A 173 11.06 10.80 0.51
N ARG A 174 11.25 12.11 0.30
CA ARG A 174 11.11 12.74 -1.03
C ARG A 174 12.14 12.22 -2.02
N ALA A 175 13.39 12.07 -1.60
CA ALA A 175 14.47 11.56 -2.43
C ALA A 175 14.19 10.10 -2.84
N SER A 176 13.79 9.23 -1.90
CA SER A 176 13.47 7.83 -2.20
C SER A 176 12.28 7.68 -3.15
N VAL A 177 11.18 8.39 -2.89
CA VAL A 177 10.01 8.37 -3.78
C VAL A 177 10.36 8.95 -5.15
N GLY A 178 11.11 10.06 -5.21
CA GLY A 178 11.57 10.66 -6.45
C GLY A 178 12.46 9.73 -7.27
N ALA A 179 13.41 9.03 -6.63
CA ALA A 179 14.28 8.07 -7.28
C ALA A 179 13.49 6.87 -7.85
N LEU A 180 12.52 6.35 -7.09
CA LEU A 180 11.65 5.27 -7.55
C LEU A 180 10.79 5.70 -8.74
N LEU A 181 10.17 6.89 -8.66
CA LEU A 181 9.36 7.44 -9.76
C LEU A 181 10.19 7.70 -11.01
N LEU A 182 11.42 8.20 -10.86
CA LEU A 182 12.34 8.40 -11.99
C LEU A 182 12.69 7.08 -12.67
N PHE A 183 12.98 6.03 -11.89
CA PHE A 183 13.26 4.70 -12.42
C PHE A 183 12.05 4.13 -13.19
N ILE A 184 10.85 4.26 -12.63
CA ILE A 184 9.61 3.83 -13.27
C ILE A 184 9.38 4.62 -14.57
N ALA A 185 9.52 5.94 -14.52
CA ALA A 185 9.37 6.80 -15.69
C ALA A 185 10.37 6.44 -16.80
N ALA A 186 11.62 6.14 -16.46
CA ALA A 186 12.62 5.67 -17.42
C ALA A 186 12.21 4.34 -18.05
N GLY A 187 11.69 3.39 -17.27
CA GLY A 187 11.13 2.13 -17.78
C GLY A 187 9.94 2.34 -18.71
N LEU A 188 8.99 3.20 -18.33
CA LEU A 188 7.83 3.55 -19.18
C LEU A 188 8.24 4.22 -20.49
N VAL A 189 9.25 5.09 -20.46
CA VAL A 189 9.76 5.73 -21.69
C VAL A 189 10.42 4.70 -22.61
N ARG A 190 11.22 3.78 -22.04
CA ARG A 190 11.84 2.68 -22.79
C ARG A 190 10.79 1.80 -23.45
N ASP A 191 9.75 1.44 -22.71
CA ASP A 191 8.73 0.47 -23.11
C ASP A 191 7.42 1.16 -23.57
N ARG A 192 7.50 2.44 -23.98
CA ARG A 192 6.35 3.31 -24.28
C ARG A 192 5.37 2.79 -25.33
N HIS A 193 5.86 1.93 -26.23
CA HIS A 193 5.04 1.30 -27.26
C HIS A 193 3.97 0.36 -26.69
N LEU A 194 4.12 -0.06 -25.43
CA LEU A 194 3.16 -0.88 -24.69
C LEU A 194 2.07 -0.02 -24.01
N LEU A 195 2.22 1.31 -23.96
CA LEU A 195 1.25 2.24 -23.38
C LEU A 195 0.14 2.56 -24.38
N THR A 196 -0.69 1.56 -24.69
CA THR A 196 -1.80 1.67 -25.65
C THR A 196 -3.16 1.66 -24.96
N ALA A 197 -4.25 1.74 -25.74
CA ALA A 197 -5.61 1.53 -25.24
C ALA A 197 -5.81 0.16 -24.57
N ALA A 198 -4.89 -0.79 -24.78
CA ALA A 198 -4.86 -2.06 -24.08
C ALA A 198 -4.65 -1.94 -22.56
N LEU A 199 -4.39 -0.74 -22.01
CA LEU A 199 -4.35 -0.45 -20.57
C LEU A 199 -5.73 -0.21 -19.93
N LEU A 200 -6.76 0.01 -20.75
CA LEU A 200 -8.09 0.37 -20.25
C LEU A 200 -8.72 -0.74 -19.37
N PRO A 201 -8.60 -2.04 -19.70
CA PRO A 201 -9.06 -3.12 -18.83
C PRO A 201 -8.35 -3.15 -17.47
N GLN A 202 -7.05 -2.89 -17.43
CA GLN A 202 -6.23 -2.87 -16.22
C GLN A 202 -6.61 -1.68 -15.34
N LEU A 203 -6.90 -0.52 -15.94
CA LEU A 203 -7.47 0.61 -15.21
C LEU A 203 -8.85 0.25 -14.63
N GLY A 204 -9.69 -0.45 -15.39
CA GLY A 204 -10.99 -0.95 -14.90
C GLY A 204 -10.85 -1.91 -13.72
N LEU A 205 -9.91 -2.86 -13.81
CA LEU A 205 -9.58 -3.80 -12.73
C LEU A 205 -9.15 -3.05 -11.46
N VAL A 206 -8.17 -2.15 -11.60
CA VAL A 206 -7.66 -1.33 -10.50
C VAL A 206 -8.76 -0.47 -9.90
N ALA A 207 -9.61 0.14 -10.73
CA ALA A 207 -10.70 0.98 -10.28
C ALA A 207 -11.73 0.18 -9.49
N GLY A 208 -12.08 -1.01 -9.97
CA GLY A 208 -12.97 -1.95 -9.28
C GLY A 208 -12.40 -2.42 -7.94
N GLN A 209 -11.13 -2.81 -7.90
CA GLN A 209 -10.48 -3.25 -6.66
C GLN A 209 -10.33 -2.13 -5.62
N ASN A 210 -9.99 -0.92 -6.05
CA ASN A 210 -9.96 0.24 -5.16
C ASN A 210 -11.36 0.59 -4.64
N ALA A 211 -12.39 0.57 -5.50
CA ALA A 211 -13.77 0.77 -5.07
C ALA A 211 -14.22 -0.30 -4.07
N LEU A 212 -13.82 -1.55 -4.28
CA LEU A 212 -14.05 -2.65 -3.34
C LEU A 212 -13.33 -2.40 -2.00
N GLY A 213 -12.09 -1.94 -2.01
CA GLY A 213 -11.36 -1.57 -0.78
C GLY A 213 -12.04 -0.44 -0.01
N LEU A 214 -12.50 0.60 -0.69
CA LEU A 214 -13.29 1.68 -0.08
C LEU A 214 -14.60 1.13 0.51
N ALA A 215 -15.31 0.26 -0.22
CA ALA A 215 -16.55 -0.35 0.24
C ALA A 215 -16.34 -1.24 1.47
N LEU A 216 -15.30 -2.10 1.45
CA LEU A 216 -14.93 -2.95 2.59
C LEU A 216 -14.48 -2.13 3.80
N GLY A 217 -13.78 -1.01 3.59
CA GLY A 217 -13.46 -0.06 4.64
C GLY A 217 -14.72 0.55 5.26
N TRP A 218 -15.67 0.99 4.43
CA TRP A 218 -16.95 1.52 4.92
C TRP A 218 -17.79 0.47 5.66
N LEU A 219 -17.83 -0.77 5.15
CA LEU A 219 -18.51 -1.90 5.80
C LEU A 219 -17.84 -2.26 7.12
N GLY A 220 -16.51 -2.32 7.15
CA GLY A 220 -15.73 -2.53 8.37
C GLY A 220 -16.00 -1.45 9.41
N ALA A 221 -15.98 -0.18 9.01
CA ALA A 221 -16.35 0.92 9.89
C ALA A 221 -17.77 0.73 10.48
N SER A 222 -18.73 0.35 9.64
CA SER A 222 -20.12 0.17 10.04
C SER A 222 -20.32 -1.03 10.98
N ALA A 223 -19.68 -2.17 10.68
CA ALA A 223 -19.73 -3.38 11.51
C ALA A 223 -19.15 -3.18 12.91
N PHE A 224 -18.13 -2.32 13.05
CA PHE A 224 -17.53 -1.96 14.34
C PHE A 224 -18.17 -0.73 14.99
N GLY A 225 -19.27 -0.21 14.42
CA GLY A 225 -20.04 0.90 14.99
C GLY A 225 -19.40 2.28 14.84
N ALA A 226 -18.35 2.43 14.02
CA ALA A 226 -17.72 3.72 13.77
C ALA A 226 -18.64 4.63 12.93
N ARG A 227 -18.74 5.91 13.32
CA ARG A 227 -19.62 6.90 12.69
C ARG A 227 -18.88 8.19 12.39
N GLY A 228 -19.54 9.08 11.63
CA GLY A 228 -19.02 10.42 11.31
C GLY A 228 -17.59 10.41 10.77
N ARG A 229 -16.70 11.11 11.48
CA ARG A 229 -15.29 11.32 11.10
C ARG A 229 -14.46 10.04 11.12
N ASP A 230 -14.74 9.12 12.04
CA ASP A 230 -14.02 7.85 12.17
C ASP A 230 -14.31 6.93 10.98
N ARG A 231 -15.58 6.87 10.58
CA ARG A 231 -15.98 6.10 9.40
C ARG A 231 -15.32 6.61 8.12
N ARG A 232 -15.17 7.94 7.96
CA ARG A 232 -14.43 8.51 6.82
C ARG A 232 -12.96 8.06 6.82
N ALA A 233 -12.30 8.11 7.99
CA ALA A 233 -10.92 7.66 8.13
C ALA A 233 -10.77 6.18 7.76
N ILE A 234 -11.58 5.29 8.35
CA ILE A 234 -11.54 3.84 8.08
C ILE A 234 -11.87 3.53 6.62
N THR A 235 -12.81 4.24 6.01
CA THR A 235 -13.16 4.09 4.58
C THR A 235 -11.95 4.41 3.70
N ILE A 236 -11.25 5.52 3.96
CA ILE A 236 -10.06 5.93 3.21
C ILE A 236 -8.92 4.93 3.40
N GLU A 237 -8.64 4.50 4.64
CA GLU A 237 -7.59 3.50 4.92
C GLU A 237 -7.86 2.16 4.21
N GLY A 238 -9.13 1.74 4.07
CA GLY A 238 -9.49 0.51 3.39
C GLY A 238 -9.24 0.52 1.87
N GLY A 239 -9.33 1.68 1.21
CA GLY A 239 -9.12 1.80 -0.24
C GLY A 239 -7.75 2.31 -0.65
N MET A 240 -7.11 3.15 0.16
CA MET A 240 -5.85 3.79 -0.18
C MET A 240 -4.65 2.98 0.33
N GLN A 241 -4.13 2.12 -0.53
CA GLN A 241 -2.90 1.36 -0.25
C GLN A 241 -1.62 2.11 -0.58
N ASN A 242 -0.50 1.66 -0.02
CA ASN A 242 0.83 2.17 -0.29
C ASN A 242 1.39 1.57 -1.59
N SER A 243 0.90 2.10 -2.72
CA SER A 243 1.35 1.76 -4.06
C SER A 243 2.86 1.97 -4.27
N GLY A 244 3.46 2.96 -3.60
CA GLY A 244 4.91 3.17 -3.64
C GLY A 244 5.70 2.02 -3.01
N LEU A 245 5.22 1.46 -1.90
CA LEU A 245 5.83 0.27 -1.29
C LEU A 245 5.72 -0.93 -2.23
N ALA A 246 4.54 -1.14 -2.83
CA ALA A 246 4.33 -2.21 -3.82
C ALA A 246 5.29 -2.07 -5.01
N LEU A 247 5.42 -0.85 -5.57
CA LEU A 247 6.35 -0.56 -6.66
C LEU A 247 7.80 -0.85 -6.29
N GLY A 248 8.22 -0.48 -5.08
CA GLY A 248 9.56 -0.81 -4.59
C GLY A 248 9.78 -2.31 -4.47
N ILE A 249 8.81 -3.05 -3.92
CA ILE A 249 8.86 -4.52 -3.84
C ILE A 249 8.95 -5.13 -5.25
N ILE A 250 8.14 -4.66 -6.20
CA ILE A 250 8.16 -5.13 -7.60
C ILE A 250 9.54 -4.87 -8.23
N ALA A 251 10.10 -3.68 -8.01
CA ALA A 251 11.41 -3.30 -8.53
C ALA A 251 12.54 -4.23 -8.05
N VAL A 252 12.49 -4.66 -6.79
CA VAL A 252 13.53 -5.48 -6.15
C VAL A 252 13.28 -6.98 -6.34
N GLN A 253 12.08 -7.46 -6.00
CA GLN A 253 11.73 -8.88 -5.94
C GLN A 253 11.37 -9.46 -7.31
N PHE A 254 10.81 -8.64 -8.21
CA PHE A 254 10.30 -9.08 -9.51
C PHE A 254 11.01 -8.40 -10.68
N ASN A 255 12.21 -7.86 -10.43
CA ASN A 255 13.05 -7.20 -11.43
C ASN A 255 12.30 -6.14 -12.26
N ALA A 256 11.39 -5.41 -11.62
CA ALA A 256 10.54 -4.41 -12.25
C ALA A 256 9.69 -4.97 -13.41
N ASP A 257 9.09 -6.16 -13.24
CA ASP A 257 8.13 -6.71 -14.20
C ASP A 257 7.11 -5.64 -14.63
N LEU A 258 7.05 -5.40 -15.94
CA LEU A 258 6.34 -4.25 -16.48
C LEU A 258 4.83 -4.33 -16.20
N GLY A 259 4.24 -5.52 -16.30
CA GLY A 259 2.82 -5.73 -16.01
C GLY A 259 2.51 -5.39 -14.55
N MET A 260 3.38 -5.81 -13.64
CA MET A 260 3.25 -5.48 -12.23
C MET A 260 3.40 -3.98 -11.95
N VAL A 261 4.41 -3.35 -12.55
CA VAL A 261 4.65 -1.90 -12.43
C VAL A 261 3.45 -1.11 -12.93
N ILE A 262 2.83 -1.51 -14.04
CA ILE A 262 1.63 -0.87 -14.58
C ILE A 262 0.48 -0.93 -13.59
N ILE A 263 0.17 -2.11 -13.03
CA ILE A 263 -0.95 -2.25 -12.07
C ILE A 263 -0.72 -1.42 -10.82
N ALA A 264 0.47 -1.49 -10.22
CA ALA A 264 0.79 -0.73 -9.01
C ALA A 264 0.80 0.80 -9.28
N SER A 265 1.25 1.23 -10.46
CA SER A 265 1.23 2.64 -10.86
C SER A 265 -0.19 3.15 -11.12
N LEU A 266 -1.00 2.38 -11.84
CA LEU A 266 -2.41 2.71 -12.09
C LEU A 266 -3.18 2.79 -10.78
N TRP A 267 -2.94 1.88 -9.83
CA TRP A 267 -3.53 1.96 -8.49
C TRP A 267 -3.09 3.22 -7.77
N GLY A 268 -1.78 3.53 -7.82
CA GLY A 268 -1.21 4.74 -7.25
C GLY A 268 -1.77 6.05 -7.82
N ILE A 269 -2.23 6.05 -9.05
CA ILE A 269 -2.92 7.21 -9.64
C ILE A 269 -4.40 7.20 -9.24
N TRP A 270 -5.06 6.07 -9.42
CA TRP A 270 -6.50 5.95 -9.26
C TRP A 270 -6.96 6.17 -7.81
N HIS A 271 -6.26 5.60 -6.83
CA HIS A 271 -6.64 5.77 -5.41
C HIS A 271 -6.56 7.23 -4.93
N ILE A 272 -5.77 8.09 -5.61
CA ILE A 272 -5.73 9.53 -5.37
C ILE A 272 -6.98 10.17 -5.95
N VAL A 273 -7.32 9.85 -7.20
CA VAL A 273 -8.52 10.36 -7.88
C VAL A 273 -9.78 9.99 -7.11
N SER A 274 -9.93 8.72 -6.73
CA SER A 274 -11.10 8.22 -5.99
C SER A 274 -11.15 8.82 -4.57
N GLY A 275 -10.02 8.89 -3.87
CA GLY A 275 -9.91 9.53 -2.56
C GLY A 275 -10.31 11.00 -2.58
N LEU A 276 -9.79 11.78 -3.55
CA LEU A 276 -10.15 13.20 -3.70
C LEU A 276 -11.61 13.39 -4.13
N THR A 277 -12.17 12.45 -4.87
CA THR A 277 -13.59 12.46 -5.23
C THR A 277 -14.46 12.25 -3.98
N LEU A 278 -14.09 11.32 -3.09
CA LEU A 278 -14.76 11.17 -1.79
C LEU A 278 -14.64 12.42 -0.92
N VAL A 279 -13.46 13.06 -0.91
CA VAL A 279 -13.28 14.35 -0.23
C VAL A 279 -14.26 15.39 -0.76
N ALA A 280 -14.36 15.56 -2.08
CA ALA A 280 -15.27 16.51 -2.70
C ALA A 280 -16.74 16.20 -2.35
N LEU A 281 -17.14 14.93 -2.39
CA LEU A 281 -18.47 14.47 -2.01
C LEU A 281 -18.78 14.82 -0.55
N TRP A 282 -17.90 14.43 0.37
CA TRP A 282 -18.10 14.67 1.81
C TRP A 282 -18.14 16.16 2.15
N ARG A 283 -17.30 16.99 1.52
CA ARG A 283 -17.34 18.44 1.72
C ARG A 283 -18.65 19.06 1.21
N ARG A 284 -19.20 18.57 0.10
CA ARG A 284 -20.51 19.00 -0.41
C ARG A 284 -21.64 18.58 0.52
N LEU A 285 -21.59 17.37 1.08
CA LEU A 285 -22.59 16.89 2.04
C LEU A 285 -22.55 17.70 3.34
N ASP A 286 -21.35 17.98 3.86
CA ASP A 286 -21.19 18.81 5.07
C ASP A 286 -21.75 20.22 4.86
N ALA A 287 -21.42 20.86 3.73
CA ALA A 287 -21.92 22.20 3.41
C ALA A 287 -23.46 22.28 3.30
N ARG A 288 -24.13 21.18 2.94
CA ARG A 288 -25.60 21.10 2.90
C ARG A 288 -26.22 20.84 4.26
N ALA A 289 -25.50 20.19 5.17
CA ALA A 289 -25.97 19.96 6.53
C ALA A 289 -25.81 21.20 7.42
N ASP A 290 -24.85 22.07 7.07
CA ASP A 290 -24.58 23.35 7.75
C ASP A 290 -25.48 24.51 7.24
N ALA A 291 -26.28 24.30 6.19
CA ALA A 291 -27.15 25.29 5.55
C ALA A 291 -28.63 25.09 5.90
#